data_AF-A0A7V3J1M5-F1
#
_entry.id   AF-A0A7V3J1M5-F1
#
_cell.length_a   1.000
_cell.length_b   1.000
_cell.length_c   1.000
_cell.angle_alpha   90.00
_cell.angle_beta   90.00
_cell.angle_gamma   90.00
#
_symmetry.space_group_name_H-M   'P 1'
#
loop_
_entity.id
_entity.type
_entity.pdbx_description
1 polymer ?
#
loop_
_entity_poly.entity_id
_entity_poly.type
_entity_poly.pdbx_seq_one_letter_code
_entity_poly.pdbx_strand_id
1 'polypeptide(L)'
;PGVRRSVAVDDALYAAHALSIALDFDDYVCFAHAGHSAMLVPVLLAAETGASAAQQLAAQVAADELEARLGGACLLGPLNGQLWSFVHAAGAAVAAGRLLELDTRRLAHAMALALYQAPLDALDHPHGFFEAFCYTPLTPLLDGLGSGWATQTLSIKPYPGCAYLDTTVDALLELGPPPAGDVAAVVIEASVLTCEMDALSRQYTLDSTPTPVTINFSIPWTVAATLLAGRLTPTEVNETWLAAHHRELGELASRVSLRHDWALTLRTAEAMAPLLPLRATTAGTSSRRLLGAVRRIGREHHGIRFAAGDGMALLRALRDGGIGAARRAATAGPLWEPAALAAFAMTFPARVRVTLRDGRELVAQCDVPVGGAGGIKTSPDIVSRQKLSACGPPVWGREPTDDIAEAIDADADDLWRLLGTSE
;
A
#
# COMPACT_ATOMS: atom_id res chain seq x y z
N PRO A 1 2.83 24.18 -6.01
CA PRO A 1 3.82 24.41 -7.11
C PRO A 1 3.15 24.29 -8.48
N GLY A 2 3.65 24.99 -9.51
CA GLY A 2 3.20 24.81 -10.90
C GLY A 2 1.77 25.28 -11.21
N VAL A 3 1.17 26.18 -10.41
CA VAL A 3 -0.22 26.64 -10.57
C VAL A 3 -0.32 28.16 -10.43
N ARG A 4 -1.10 28.79 -11.32
CA ARG A 4 -1.39 30.25 -11.39
C ARG A 4 -2.36 30.71 -10.30
N ARG A 5 -2.05 30.46 -9.01
CA ARG A 5 -2.88 30.91 -7.88
C ARG A 5 -2.12 30.97 -6.56
N SER A 6 -2.18 32.11 -5.88
CA SER A 6 -1.81 32.24 -4.46
C SER A 6 -2.90 31.67 -3.55
N VAL A 7 -2.49 30.97 -2.49
CA VAL A 7 -3.32 30.35 -1.44
C VAL A 7 -2.66 30.57 -0.07
N ALA A 8 -3.27 30.14 1.03
CA ALA A 8 -2.61 30.17 2.34
C ALA A 8 -1.42 29.20 2.38
N VAL A 9 -0.45 29.38 3.29
CA VAL A 9 0.71 28.47 3.35
C VAL A 9 0.28 27.04 3.67
N ASP A 10 -0.74 26.84 4.51
CA ASP A 10 -1.31 25.54 4.83
C ASP A 10 -1.89 24.82 3.59
N ASP A 11 -2.63 25.56 2.73
CA ASP A 11 -3.16 25.04 1.47
C ASP A 11 -2.01 24.67 0.51
N ALA A 12 -0.98 25.51 0.43
CA ALA A 12 0.19 25.29 -0.42
C ALA A 12 1.00 24.07 0.03
N LEU A 13 1.20 23.92 1.35
CA LEU A 13 1.85 22.77 1.98
C LEU A 13 1.06 21.49 1.69
N TYR A 14 -0.24 21.47 1.98
CA TYR A 14 -1.11 20.31 1.73
C TYR A 14 -1.07 19.87 0.25
N ALA A 15 -1.25 20.82 -0.67
CA ALA A 15 -1.22 20.54 -2.10
C ALA A 15 0.17 20.06 -2.58
N ALA A 16 1.26 20.65 -2.06
CA ALA A 16 2.62 20.25 -2.42
C ALA A 16 2.98 18.85 -1.90
N HIS A 17 2.62 18.50 -0.65
CA HIS A 17 2.83 17.16 -0.09
C HIS A 17 2.06 16.13 -0.92
N ALA A 18 0.77 16.36 -1.16
CA ALA A 18 -0.08 15.45 -1.95
C ALA A 18 0.46 15.25 -3.39
N LEU A 19 0.92 16.30 -4.06
CA LEU A 19 1.53 16.20 -5.40
C LEU A 19 2.88 15.48 -5.38
N SER A 20 3.68 15.62 -4.32
CA SER A 20 5.00 14.99 -4.22
C SER A 20 4.93 13.46 -4.05
N ILE A 21 3.91 12.95 -3.35
CA ILE A 21 3.67 11.50 -3.15
C ILE A 21 2.97 10.85 -4.36
N ALA A 22 2.25 11.64 -5.19
CA ALA A 22 1.28 11.15 -6.18
C ALA A 22 1.81 10.17 -7.25
N LEU A 23 3.13 10.02 -7.39
CA LEU A 23 3.77 9.12 -8.35
C LEU A 23 4.74 8.11 -7.72
N ASP A 24 4.94 8.11 -6.39
CA ASP A 24 6.02 7.38 -5.69
C ASP A 24 7.38 7.61 -6.37
N PHE A 25 7.64 8.88 -6.71
CA PHE A 25 8.75 9.34 -7.55
C PHE A 25 9.42 10.58 -6.94
N ASP A 26 9.61 10.52 -5.63
CA ASP A 26 10.17 11.49 -4.71
C ASP A 26 11.69 11.26 -4.49
N ASP A 27 12.16 11.44 -3.26
CA ASP A 27 13.49 11.15 -2.77
C ASP A 27 13.41 10.39 -1.43
N TYR A 28 14.50 9.72 -1.04
CA TYR A 28 14.51 8.94 0.19
C TYR A 28 15.89 8.88 0.83
N VAL A 29 15.90 9.03 2.15
CA VAL A 29 17.04 8.84 3.03
C VAL A 29 17.03 7.41 3.60
N CYS A 30 18.03 7.05 4.40
CA CYS A 30 18.02 5.74 5.03
C CYS A 30 16.87 5.65 6.06
N PHE A 31 15.87 4.83 5.75
CA PHE A 31 14.64 4.61 6.53
C PHE A 31 13.60 5.75 6.54
N ALA A 32 13.57 6.67 5.56
CA ALA A 32 12.43 7.58 5.33
C ALA A 32 12.37 8.15 3.90
N HIS A 33 11.17 8.44 3.40
CA HIS A 33 10.93 9.24 2.17
C HIS A 33 10.81 10.73 2.53
N ALA A 34 11.89 11.30 3.09
CA ALA A 34 11.77 12.47 3.96
C ALA A 34 11.42 13.80 3.23
N GLY A 35 11.79 13.98 1.97
CA GLY A 35 11.67 15.28 1.29
C GLY A 35 10.24 15.82 1.17
N HIS A 36 9.22 14.95 1.23
CA HIS A 36 7.81 15.31 1.31
C HIS A 36 7.53 16.38 2.37
N SER A 37 8.15 16.27 3.55
CA SER A 37 8.00 17.18 4.69
C SER A 37 9.28 17.95 4.97
N ALA A 38 10.43 17.27 4.93
CA ALA A 38 11.72 17.87 5.29
C ALA A 38 12.11 19.01 4.34
N MET A 39 11.80 18.94 3.04
CA MET A 39 12.11 20.00 2.07
C MET A 39 10.93 20.97 1.88
N LEU A 40 9.71 20.47 1.71
CA LEU A 40 8.56 21.32 1.40
C LEU A 40 8.15 22.24 2.56
N VAL A 41 8.30 21.82 3.81
CA VAL A 41 7.91 22.64 4.97
C VAL A 41 8.83 23.86 5.15
N PRO A 42 10.18 23.74 5.20
CA PRO A 42 11.05 24.92 5.31
C PRO A 42 10.89 25.91 4.16
N VAL A 43 10.86 25.41 2.91
CA VAL A 43 10.82 26.28 1.73
C VAL A 43 9.50 27.04 1.63
N LEU A 44 8.35 26.38 1.79
CA LEU A 44 7.06 27.06 1.66
C LEU A 44 6.74 27.95 2.88
N LEU A 45 7.15 27.55 4.10
CA LEU A 45 6.94 28.37 5.31
C LEU A 45 7.87 29.60 5.39
N ALA A 46 8.95 29.63 4.61
CA ALA A 46 9.77 30.84 4.43
C ALA A 46 8.95 32.01 3.83
N ALA A 47 7.86 31.74 3.11
CA ALA A 47 6.97 32.76 2.57
C ALA A 47 6.24 33.60 3.65
N GLU A 48 5.98 33.01 4.83
CA GLU A 48 5.36 33.71 5.97
C GLU A 48 6.39 34.13 7.03
N THR A 49 7.43 33.31 7.25
CA THR A 49 8.44 33.57 8.30
C THR A 49 9.56 34.51 7.86
N GLY A 50 9.79 34.67 6.54
CA GLY A 50 10.93 35.41 6.01
C GLY A 50 12.29 34.76 6.32
N ALA A 51 12.30 33.45 6.61
CA ALA A 51 13.50 32.71 7.00
C ALA A 51 14.51 32.62 5.85
N SER A 52 15.78 32.92 6.14
CA SER A 52 16.89 32.78 5.19
C SER A 52 17.09 31.33 4.74
N ALA A 53 17.70 31.11 3.57
CA ALA A 53 18.02 29.77 3.06
C ALA A 53 18.88 28.97 4.06
N ALA A 54 19.80 29.62 4.77
CA ALA A 54 20.57 28.99 5.85
C ALA A 54 19.68 28.47 7.01
N GLN A 55 18.59 29.18 7.35
CA GLN A 55 17.59 28.69 8.31
C GLN A 55 16.71 27.59 7.71
N GLN A 56 16.33 27.70 6.43
CA GLN A 56 15.54 26.69 5.72
C GLN A 56 16.29 25.34 5.64
N LEU A 57 17.54 25.35 5.19
CA LEU A 57 18.42 24.17 5.13
C LEU A 57 18.70 23.58 6.53
N ALA A 58 18.92 24.44 7.54
CA ALA A 58 19.11 23.98 8.92
C ALA A 58 17.83 23.42 9.58
N ALA A 59 16.65 23.74 9.03
CA ALA A 59 15.37 23.14 9.39
C ALA A 59 15.13 21.83 8.63
N GLN A 60 15.45 21.78 7.32
CA GLN A 60 15.39 20.57 6.50
C GLN A 60 16.27 19.46 7.07
N VAL A 61 17.56 19.71 7.28
CA VAL A 61 18.51 18.72 7.82
C VAL A 61 18.08 18.23 9.21
N ALA A 62 17.38 19.07 10.00
CA ALA A 62 16.83 18.67 11.30
C ALA A 62 15.57 17.80 11.20
N ALA A 63 14.80 17.94 10.11
CA ALA A 63 13.67 17.06 9.80
C ALA A 63 14.17 15.73 9.20
N ASP A 64 15.03 15.75 8.18
CA ASP A 64 15.63 14.55 7.56
C ASP A 64 16.26 13.60 8.61
N GLU A 65 17.06 14.16 9.52
CA GLU A 65 17.71 13.44 10.61
C GLU A 65 16.70 12.85 11.61
N LEU A 66 15.58 13.54 11.87
CA LEU A 66 14.51 13.00 12.72
C LEU A 66 13.72 11.90 12.00
N GLU A 67 13.36 12.12 10.74
CA GLU A 67 12.54 11.19 9.95
C GLU A 67 13.29 9.86 9.73
N ALA A 68 14.57 9.91 9.34
CA ALA A 68 15.44 8.74 9.22
C ALA A 68 15.58 7.97 10.54
N ARG A 69 15.76 8.68 11.68
CA ARG A 69 15.86 8.05 13.01
C ARG A 69 14.55 7.43 13.47
N LEU A 70 13.42 8.08 13.22
CA LEU A 70 12.10 7.62 13.64
C LEU A 70 11.62 6.43 12.79
N GLY A 71 11.75 6.51 11.47
CA GLY A 71 11.50 5.38 10.57
C GLY A 71 12.45 4.20 10.84
N GLY A 72 13.74 4.47 11.09
CA GLY A 72 14.71 3.46 11.49
C GLY A 72 14.38 2.76 12.82
N ALA A 73 13.82 3.48 13.79
CA ALA A 73 13.30 2.90 15.04
C ALA A 73 12.01 2.07 14.82
N CYS A 74 11.21 2.42 13.81
CA CYS A 74 9.98 1.75 13.41
C CYS A 74 10.16 0.67 12.32
N LEU A 75 11.40 0.35 11.91
CA LEU A 75 11.72 -0.58 10.82
C LEU A 75 11.13 -1.99 10.97
N LEU A 76 10.84 -2.43 12.20
CA LEU A 76 10.19 -3.72 12.50
C LEU A 76 8.71 -3.56 12.90
N GLY A 77 8.03 -2.57 12.33
CA GLY A 77 6.60 -2.31 12.47
C GLY A 77 5.74 -2.89 11.34
N PRO A 78 4.39 -2.74 11.41
CA PRO A 78 3.46 -3.22 10.38
C PRO A 78 3.39 -2.31 9.15
N LEU A 79 3.70 -1.02 9.31
CA LEU A 79 3.79 -0.04 8.23
C LEU A 79 5.21 -0.03 7.63
N ASN A 80 5.36 0.36 6.37
CA ASN A 80 6.65 0.48 5.66
C ASN A 80 6.53 1.42 4.44
N GLY A 81 7.65 1.99 3.99
CA GLY A 81 7.70 2.91 2.84
C GLY A 81 6.79 4.13 3.04
N GLN A 82 6.02 4.49 2.01
CA GLN A 82 5.03 5.58 2.02
C GLN A 82 3.94 5.46 3.11
N LEU A 83 3.80 4.31 3.78
CA LEU A 83 2.90 4.16 4.93
C LEU A 83 3.47 4.74 6.24
N TRP A 84 4.70 5.23 6.26
CA TRP A 84 5.33 5.84 7.45
C TRP A 84 4.96 7.32 7.67
N SER A 85 3.73 7.74 7.37
CA SER A 85 3.28 9.15 7.46
C SER A 85 3.50 9.84 8.82
N PHE A 86 3.70 9.07 9.90
CA PHE A 86 4.12 9.58 11.21
C PHE A 86 5.51 10.23 11.20
N VAL A 87 6.44 9.83 10.30
CA VAL A 87 7.72 10.52 10.17
C VAL A 87 7.51 11.93 9.62
N HIS A 88 6.69 12.07 8.58
CA HIS A 88 6.40 13.38 7.99
C HIS A 88 5.70 14.33 8.97
N ALA A 89 4.77 13.83 9.79
CA ALA A 89 4.15 14.61 10.84
C ALA A 89 5.18 15.13 11.87
N ALA A 90 6.13 14.29 12.28
CA ALA A 90 7.19 14.67 13.23
C ALA A 90 8.24 15.62 12.61
N GLY A 91 8.65 15.35 11.38
CA GLY A 91 9.60 16.17 10.61
C GLY A 91 9.04 17.54 10.27
N ALA A 92 7.80 17.61 9.79
CA ALA A 92 7.08 18.88 9.56
C ALA A 92 6.98 19.72 10.85
N ALA A 93 6.66 19.10 12.00
CA ALA A 93 6.61 19.79 13.28
C ALA A 93 8.00 20.32 13.72
N VAL A 94 9.09 19.65 13.39
CA VAL A 94 10.46 20.14 13.63
C VAL A 94 10.86 21.23 12.65
N ALA A 95 10.61 21.05 11.35
CA ALA A 95 10.89 22.03 10.31
C ALA A 95 10.17 23.36 10.59
N ALA A 96 8.85 23.32 10.76
CA ALA A 96 8.05 24.49 11.11
C ALA A 96 8.45 25.07 12.47
N GLY A 97 8.67 24.21 13.48
CA GLY A 97 9.07 24.64 14.81
C GLY A 97 10.45 25.31 14.87
N ARG A 98 11.36 25.00 13.96
CA ARG A 98 12.63 25.70 13.77
C ARG A 98 12.43 27.10 13.18
N LEU A 99 11.62 27.24 12.13
CA LEU A 99 11.40 28.54 11.47
C LEU A 99 10.50 29.48 12.28
N LEU A 100 9.61 28.93 13.12
CA LEU A 100 8.79 29.67 14.09
C LEU A 100 9.49 29.92 15.44
N GLU A 101 10.81 29.70 15.51
CA GLU A 101 11.68 29.91 16.68
C GLU A 101 11.11 29.33 18.00
N LEU A 102 10.52 28.13 17.95
CA LEU A 102 9.86 27.53 19.11
C LEU A 102 10.87 27.09 20.19
N ASP A 103 10.61 27.49 21.44
CA ASP A 103 11.33 26.98 22.60
C ASP A 103 11.22 25.44 22.70
N THR A 104 12.19 24.77 23.34
CA THR A 104 12.28 23.30 23.39
C THR A 104 11.00 22.62 23.89
N ARG A 105 10.24 23.26 24.79
CA ARG A 105 8.97 22.74 25.29
C ARG A 105 7.84 22.97 24.28
N ARG A 106 7.78 24.13 23.63
CA ARG A 106 6.83 24.38 22.51
C ARG A 106 7.08 23.43 21.35
N LEU A 107 8.34 23.18 20.99
CA LEU A 107 8.73 22.21 19.96
C LEU A 107 8.31 20.78 20.35
N ALA A 108 8.56 20.37 21.59
CA ALA A 108 8.10 19.07 22.10
C ALA A 108 6.56 18.96 22.12
N HIS A 109 5.83 20.04 22.43
CA HIS A 109 4.38 20.07 22.33
C HIS A 109 3.89 19.97 20.88
N ALA A 110 4.54 20.66 19.92
CA ALA A 110 4.22 20.59 18.51
C ALA A 110 4.42 19.17 17.95
N MET A 111 5.55 18.53 18.27
CA MET A 111 5.80 17.12 17.94
C MET A 111 4.77 16.19 18.59
N ALA A 112 4.40 16.41 19.85
CA ALA A 112 3.41 15.58 20.55
C ALA A 112 1.99 15.74 19.99
N LEU A 113 1.64 16.92 19.45
CA LEU A 113 0.38 17.15 18.75
C LEU A 113 0.39 16.55 17.34
N ALA A 114 1.49 16.67 16.59
CA ALA A 114 1.61 16.09 15.26
C ALA A 114 1.66 14.54 15.29
N LEU A 115 2.24 13.96 16.34
CA LEU A 115 2.22 12.52 16.62
C LEU A 115 0.97 12.07 17.40
N TYR A 116 0.02 12.95 17.71
CA TYR A 116 -1.22 12.57 18.38
C TYR A 116 -2.14 11.83 17.41
N GLN A 117 -2.24 10.52 17.60
CA GLN A 117 -3.20 9.67 16.88
C GLN A 117 -4.33 9.24 17.83
N ALA A 118 -5.52 9.03 17.27
CA ALA A 118 -6.61 8.37 17.99
C ALA A 118 -6.17 6.95 18.43
N PRO A 119 -6.81 6.34 19.45
CA PRO A 119 -6.46 5.01 19.91
C PRO A 119 -6.38 4.01 18.75
N LEU A 120 -5.18 3.44 18.54
CA LEU A 120 -4.87 2.59 17.38
C LEU A 120 -5.71 1.32 17.31
N ASP A 121 -6.37 0.97 18.42
CA ASP A 121 -7.28 -0.15 18.60
C ASP A 121 -8.75 0.28 18.68
N ALA A 122 -9.15 1.50 18.29
CA ALA A 122 -10.55 1.95 18.42
C ALA A 122 -11.61 1.01 17.78
N LEU A 123 -11.23 0.22 16.77
CA LEU A 123 -12.07 -0.84 16.21
C LEU A 123 -11.98 -2.16 17.00
N ASP A 124 -10.77 -2.57 17.38
CA ASP A 124 -10.40 -3.89 17.93
C ASP A 124 -10.33 -3.97 19.47
N HIS A 125 -10.49 -2.84 20.17
CA HIS A 125 -10.42 -2.74 21.62
C HIS A 125 -11.52 -3.59 22.29
N PRO A 126 -11.34 -4.17 23.49
CA PRO A 126 -12.37 -4.97 24.19
C PRO A 126 -13.68 -4.25 24.53
N HIS A 127 -13.78 -2.95 24.26
CA HIS A 127 -15.00 -2.11 24.31
C HIS A 127 -15.15 -1.23 23.05
N GLY A 128 -14.54 -1.65 21.94
CA GLY A 128 -14.48 -0.93 20.66
C GLY A 128 -15.60 -1.32 19.70
N PHE A 129 -15.45 -0.92 18.43
CA PHE A 129 -16.49 -1.11 17.41
C PHE A 129 -16.88 -2.57 17.19
N PHE A 130 -15.92 -3.49 17.06
CA PHE A 130 -16.23 -4.86 16.67
C PHE A 130 -16.99 -5.65 17.76
N GLU A 131 -16.56 -5.55 19.02
CA GLU A 131 -17.24 -6.19 20.16
C GLU A 131 -18.71 -5.80 20.28
N ALA A 132 -19.07 -4.58 19.85
CA ALA A 132 -20.44 -4.07 19.89
C ALA A 132 -21.33 -4.51 18.71
N PHE A 133 -20.75 -4.93 17.58
CA PHE A 133 -21.48 -5.10 16.31
C PHE A 133 -21.24 -6.42 15.56
N CYS A 134 -20.27 -7.26 15.94
CA CYS A 134 -20.08 -8.58 15.31
C CYS A 134 -19.59 -9.66 16.30
N TYR A 135 -19.99 -10.90 16.08
CA TYR A 135 -19.58 -12.04 16.92
C TYR A 135 -18.10 -12.42 16.76
N THR A 136 -17.53 -12.14 15.58
CA THR A 136 -16.10 -12.30 15.25
C THR A 136 -15.75 -11.31 14.14
N PRO A 137 -14.80 -10.37 14.33
CA PRO A 137 -14.38 -9.47 13.26
C PRO A 137 -13.47 -10.17 12.25
N LEU A 138 -13.70 -9.88 10.96
CA LEU A 138 -12.89 -10.35 9.84
C LEU A 138 -12.02 -9.21 9.31
N THR A 139 -11.15 -8.67 10.18
CA THR A 139 -10.37 -7.45 9.91
C THR A 139 -9.55 -7.42 8.62
N PRO A 140 -9.02 -8.54 8.06
CA PRO A 140 -8.30 -8.49 6.78
C PRO A 140 -9.16 -8.12 5.56
N LEU A 141 -10.49 -7.99 5.71
CA LEU A 141 -11.36 -7.42 4.68
C LEU A 141 -11.31 -5.89 4.61
N LEU A 142 -10.60 -5.23 5.53
CA LEU A 142 -10.32 -3.79 5.52
C LEU A 142 -8.93 -3.46 4.93
N ASP A 143 -8.14 -4.47 4.56
CA ASP A 143 -6.83 -4.29 3.92
C ASP A 143 -6.98 -3.92 2.42
N GLY A 144 -5.90 -3.41 1.81
CA GLY A 144 -5.81 -3.22 0.36
C GLY A 144 -6.57 -2.02 -0.23
N LEU A 145 -7.15 -1.17 0.62
CA LEU A 145 -7.84 0.07 0.21
C LEU A 145 -7.03 0.89 -0.81
N GLY A 146 -7.71 1.40 -1.84
CA GLY A 146 -7.09 2.20 -2.92
C GLY A 146 -6.31 1.39 -3.96
N SER A 147 -5.72 0.25 -3.58
CA SER A 147 -5.06 -0.68 -4.53
C SER A 147 -6.06 -1.57 -5.27
N GLY A 148 -7.19 -1.89 -4.62
CA GLY A 148 -8.37 -2.46 -5.24
C GLY A 148 -9.61 -1.66 -4.81
N TRP A 149 -10.50 -1.38 -5.77
CA TRP A 149 -11.72 -0.63 -5.51
C TRP A 149 -12.91 -1.59 -5.47
N ALA A 150 -13.60 -1.70 -4.33
CA ALA A 150 -14.85 -2.48 -4.24
C ALA A 150 -15.91 -1.97 -5.26
N THR A 151 -15.84 -0.69 -5.64
CA THR A 151 -16.65 -0.09 -6.72
C THR A 151 -16.33 -0.65 -8.11
N GLN A 152 -15.16 -1.26 -8.34
CA GLN A 152 -14.88 -2.01 -9.58
C GLN A 152 -15.49 -3.42 -9.56
N THR A 153 -15.89 -3.93 -8.39
CA THR A 153 -16.74 -5.13 -8.25
C THR A 153 -18.24 -4.79 -8.19
N LEU A 154 -18.62 -3.55 -8.56
CA LEU A 154 -20.01 -3.16 -8.70
C LEU A 154 -20.65 -3.92 -9.85
N SER A 155 -21.52 -4.86 -9.49
CA SER A 155 -22.27 -5.70 -10.44
C SER A 155 -23.71 -5.20 -10.56
N ILE A 156 -24.17 -4.99 -11.80
CA ILE A 156 -25.57 -4.80 -12.11
C ILE A 156 -26.17 -6.17 -12.42
N LYS A 157 -27.20 -6.57 -11.66
CA LYS A 157 -27.87 -7.85 -11.89
C LYS A 157 -28.66 -7.77 -13.21
N PRO A 158 -28.45 -8.70 -14.16
CA PRO A 158 -29.27 -8.77 -15.38
C PRO A 158 -30.69 -9.24 -15.07
N TYR A 159 -30.85 -10.01 -13.99
CA TYR A 159 -32.10 -10.61 -13.57
C TYR A 159 -32.58 -10.04 -12.22
N PRO A 160 -33.90 -9.99 -11.98
CA PRO A 160 -34.42 -9.72 -10.66
C PRO A 160 -34.23 -10.96 -9.77
N GLY A 161 -33.39 -10.81 -8.75
CA GLY A 161 -33.00 -11.90 -7.85
C GLY A 161 -31.94 -11.49 -6.85
N CYS A 162 -31.47 -12.43 -6.03
CA CYS A 162 -30.17 -12.33 -5.37
C CYS A 162 -29.05 -12.62 -6.38
N ALA A 163 -27.89 -11.99 -6.23
CA ALA A 163 -26.76 -12.16 -7.18
C ALA A 163 -26.23 -13.62 -7.22
N TYR A 164 -26.55 -14.43 -6.21
CA TYR A 164 -26.19 -15.85 -6.16
C TYR A 164 -27.07 -16.74 -7.08
N LEU A 165 -28.07 -16.15 -7.73
CA LEU A 165 -28.94 -16.80 -8.72
C LEU A 165 -28.44 -16.60 -10.15
N ASP A 166 -27.95 -15.40 -10.47
CA ASP A 166 -27.83 -14.87 -11.84
C ASP A 166 -27.11 -15.83 -12.80
N THR A 167 -25.96 -16.38 -12.39
CA THR A 167 -25.15 -17.29 -13.24
C THR A 167 -25.79 -18.66 -13.47
N THR A 168 -26.73 -19.08 -12.62
CA THR A 168 -27.51 -20.31 -12.80
C THR A 168 -28.62 -20.10 -13.84
N VAL A 169 -29.10 -18.86 -13.97
CA VAL A 169 -30.05 -18.42 -15.00
C VAL A 169 -29.32 -18.28 -16.34
N ASP A 170 -28.21 -17.54 -16.39
CA ASP A 170 -27.38 -17.35 -17.59
C ASP A 170 -27.06 -18.70 -18.25
N ALA A 171 -26.48 -19.62 -17.49
CA ALA A 171 -26.00 -20.90 -18.02
C ALA A 171 -27.14 -21.82 -18.49
N LEU A 172 -28.34 -21.71 -17.92
CA LEU A 172 -29.50 -22.43 -18.42
C LEU A 172 -30.08 -21.81 -19.70
N LEU A 173 -30.07 -20.47 -19.80
CA LEU A 173 -30.54 -19.77 -21.00
C LEU A 173 -29.59 -19.98 -22.19
N GLU A 174 -28.27 -20.04 -21.95
CA GLU A 174 -27.28 -20.37 -22.98
C GLU A 174 -27.43 -21.81 -23.50
N LEU A 175 -27.81 -22.76 -22.65
CA LEU A 175 -28.12 -24.14 -23.06
C LEU A 175 -29.31 -24.24 -24.04
N GLY A 176 -30.14 -23.20 -24.15
CA GLY A 176 -31.40 -23.24 -24.87
C GLY A 176 -32.40 -24.13 -24.12
N PRO A 177 -33.09 -23.60 -23.09
CA PRO A 177 -33.84 -24.42 -22.14
C PRO A 177 -34.84 -25.32 -22.87
N PRO A 178 -34.77 -26.65 -22.69
CA PRO A 178 -35.73 -27.56 -23.31
C PRO A 178 -37.14 -27.29 -22.76
N PRO A 179 -38.21 -27.69 -23.48
CA PRO A 179 -39.56 -27.61 -22.97
C PRO A 179 -39.63 -28.26 -21.58
N ALA A 180 -40.07 -27.50 -20.55
CA ALA A 180 -39.90 -27.93 -19.16
C ALA A 180 -40.56 -29.28 -18.84
N GLY A 181 -41.61 -29.68 -19.58
CA GLY A 181 -42.23 -31.00 -19.48
C GLY A 181 -41.35 -32.19 -19.93
N ASP A 182 -40.27 -31.95 -20.68
CA ASP A 182 -39.28 -32.96 -21.07
C ASP A 182 -38.14 -33.09 -20.03
N VAL A 183 -38.12 -32.24 -18.99
CA VAL A 183 -37.06 -32.20 -17.97
C VAL A 183 -37.37 -33.16 -16.83
N ALA A 184 -36.77 -34.35 -16.87
CA ALA A 184 -36.97 -35.38 -15.86
C ALA A 184 -36.29 -35.08 -14.50
N ALA A 185 -35.12 -34.46 -14.53
CA ALA A 185 -34.37 -33.87 -13.41
C ALA A 185 -33.12 -33.16 -13.96
N VAL A 186 -32.65 -32.11 -13.29
CA VAL A 186 -31.28 -31.58 -13.41
C VAL A 186 -30.68 -31.55 -11.97
N VAL A 187 -29.40 -31.16 -11.71
CA VAL A 187 -28.77 -31.24 -10.36
C VAL A 187 -27.88 -30.03 -10.04
N ILE A 188 -28.20 -29.23 -8.99
CA ILE A 188 -27.40 -28.03 -8.63
C ILE A 188 -26.11 -28.51 -7.99
N GLU A 189 -24.99 -28.12 -8.57
CA GLU A 189 -23.80 -27.83 -7.79
C GLU A 189 -23.69 -26.30 -7.64
N ALA A 190 -23.63 -25.76 -6.43
CA ALA A 190 -23.48 -24.30 -6.26
C ALA A 190 -22.53 -23.93 -5.12
N SER A 191 -22.27 -22.63 -4.99
CA SER A 191 -21.48 -22.10 -3.89
C SER A 191 -22.20 -22.32 -2.55
N VAL A 192 -21.46 -22.41 -1.45
CA VAL A 192 -22.07 -22.49 -0.12
C VAL A 192 -22.95 -21.28 0.18
N LEU A 193 -22.61 -20.09 -0.33
CA LEU A 193 -23.46 -18.88 -0.19
C LEU A 193 -24.80 -19.04 -0.90
N THR A 194 -24.78 -19.69 -2.07
CA THR A 194 -25.98 -20.03 -2.87
C THR A 194 -26.86 -21.05 -2.14
N CYS A 195 -26.25 -22.09 -1.56
CA CYS A 195 -26.96 -23.16 -0.83
C CYS A 195 -27.48 -22.72 0.56
N GLU A 196 -26.74 -21.87 1.28
CA GLU A 196 -27.16 -21.29 2.57
C GLU A 196 -28.24 -20.23 2.38
N MET A 197 -28.14 -19.39 1.35
CA MET A 197 -29.22 -18.49 0.94
C MET A 197 -30.50 -19.28 0.66
N ASP A 198 -30.41 -20.33 -0.16
CA ASP A 198 -31.52 -21.23 -0.43
C ASP A 198 -32.08 -21.80 0.89
N ALA A 199 -31.24 -22.40 1.73
CA ALA A 199 -31.65 -23.01 2.99
C ALA A 199 -32.34 -22.03 3.96
N LEU A 200 -31.84 -20.80 4.08
CA LEU A 200 -32.46 -19.73 4.89
C LEU A 200 -33.77 -19.23 4.26
N SER A 201 -33.89 -19.26 2.94
CA SER A 201 -35.10 -18.88 2.22
C SER A 201 -36.19 -19.96 2.22
N ARG A 202 -35.87 -21.23 2.51
CA ARG A 202 -36.82 -22.37 2.45
C ARG A 202 -38.09 -22.14 3.26
N GLN A 203 -38.02 -21.42 4.38
CA GLN A 203 -39.21 -21.04 5.17
C GLN A 203 -40.23 -20.19 4.38
N TYR A 204 -39.77 -19.47 3.34
CA TYR A 204 -40.56 -18.70 2.38
C TYR A 204 -40.81 -19.45 1.06
N THR A 205 -40.42 -20.74 1.00
CA THR A 205 -40.66 -21.67 -0.13
C THR A 205 -41.46 -22.91 0.31
N LEU A 206 -41.97 -22.93 1.56
CA LEU A 206 -42.88 -23.98 2.04
C LEU A 206 -44.28 -23.83 1.45
N ASP A 207 -44.67 -22.59 1.12
CA ASP A 207 -45.90 -22.29 0.41
C ASP A 207 -45.72 -22.58 -1.09
N SER A 208 -46.70 -23.27 -1.69
CA SER A 208 -46.64 -23.71 -3.09
C SER A 208 -46.88 -22.61 -4.12
N THR A 209 -47.28 -21.41 -3.68
CA THR A 209 -47.37 -20.21 -4.52
C THR A 209 -46.15 -19.33 -4.26
N PRO A 210 -45.17 -19.27 -5.18
CA PRO A 210 -43.97 -18.46 -5.00
C PRO A 210 -44.31 -16.98 -5.04
N THR A 211 -43.78 -16.28 -4.06
CA THR A 211 -43.69 -14.81 -4.08
C THR A 211 -42.47 -14.38 -4.87
N PRO A 212 -42.35 -13.09 -5.24
CA PRO A 212 -41.09 -12.55 -5.75
C PRO A 212 -39.91 -12.82 -4.80
N VAL A 213 -40.13 -12.90 -3.48
CA VAL A 213 -39.08 -13.26 -2.50
C VAL A 213 -38.68 -14.73 -2.63
N THR A 214 -39.63 -15.64 -2.84
CA THR A 214 -39.39 -17.08 -3.04
C THR A 214 -38.44 -17.30 -4.22
N ILE A 215 -38.71 -16.64 -5.35
CA ILE A 215 -37.87 -16.70 -6.55
C ILE A 215 -36.54 -15.97 -6.34
N ASN A 216 -36.55 -14.79 -5.72
CA ASN A 216 -35.35 -13.98 -5.54
C ASN A 216 -34.31 -14.62 -4.61
N PHE A 217 -34.63 -15.65 -3.83
CA PHE A 217 -33.72 -16.23 -2.83
C PHE A 217 -33.64 -17.76 -2.78
N SER A 218 -34.49 -18.50 -3.49
CA SER A 218 -34.35 -19.97 -3.59
C SER A 218 -34.01 -20.40 -5.01
N ILE A 219 -33.10 -21.38 -5.07
CA ILE A 219 -32.40 -21.82 -6.27
C ILE A 219 -33.24 -22.84 -7.04
N PRO A 220 -33.80 -23.90 -6.40
CA PRO A 220 -34.92 -24.67 -6.92
C PRO A 220 -36.23 -23.87 -6.85
N TRP A 221 -36.15 -22.53 -6.87
CA TRP A 221 -37.23 -21.59 -7.17
C TRP A 221 -36.83 -20.51 -8.18
N THR A 222 -35.67 -20.60 -8.84
CA THR A 222 -35.29 -19.66 -9.92
C THR A 222 -35.22 -20.31 -11.30
N VAL A 223 -34.70 -21.53 -11.37
CA VAL A 223 -34.17 -22.08 -12.63
C VAL A 223 -35.29 -22.69 -13.52
N ALA A 224 -36.57 -22.64 -13.09
CA ALA A 224 -37.75 -22.78 -13.96
C ALA A 224 -38.87 -21.74 -13.79
N ALA A 225 -38.57 -20.56 -13.28
CA ALA A 225 -39.02 -19.41 -14.05
C ALA A 225 -38.26 -19.42 -15.41
N THR A 226 -36.96 -19.73 -15.34
CA THR A 226 -36.00 -19.79 -16.46
C THR A 226 -36.29 -20.90 -17.51
N LEU A 227 -36.38 -22.19 -17.16
CA LEU A 227 -36.80 -23.28 -18.06
C LEU A 227 -38.16 -23.01 -18.73
N LEU A 228 -39.19 -22.75 -17.93
CA LEU A 228 -40.59 -22.66 -18.39
C LEU A 228 -40.87 -21.43 -19.25
N ALA A 229 -40.30 -20.26 -18.93
CA ALA A 229 -40.47 -19.05 -19.74
C ALA A 229 -39.48 -18.94 -20.89
N GLY A 230 -38.40 -19.74 -20.87
CA GLY A 230 -37.23 -19.56 -21.73
C GLY A 230 -36.45 -18.27 -21.48
N ARG A 231 -36.63 -17.62 -20.32
CA ARG A 231 -36.00 -16.36 -19.88
C ARG A 231 -36.26 -16.10 -18.40
N LEU A 232 -35.58 -15.10 -17.83
CA LEU A 232 -35.98 -14.49 -16.55
C LEU A 232 -35.93 -12.96 -16.68
N THR A 233 -37.01 -12.26 -16.34
CA THR A 233 -37.09 -10.79 -16.37
C THR A 233 -38.05 -10.29 -15.28
N PRO A 234 -38.20 -8.97 -15.04
CA PRO A 234 -39.27 -8.43 -14.18
C PRO A 234 -40.70 -8.87 -14.56
N THR A 235 -40.92 -9.35 -15.79
CA THR A 235 -42.18 -9.99 -16.20
C THR A 235 -42.35 -11.36 -15.56
N GLU A 236 -41.28 -12.16 -15.51
CA GLU A 236 -41.30 -13.54 -15.01
C GLU A 236 -41.13 -13.65 -13.48
N VAL A 237 -41.03 -12.53 -12.75
CA VAL A 237 -40.98 -12.52 -11.28
C VAL A 237 -42.03 -11.63 -10.60
N ASN A 238 -42.94 -11.01 -11.35
CA ASN A 238 -44.06 -10.33 -10.70
C ASN A 238 -45.10 -11.35 -10.20
N GLU A 239 -45.83 -10.96 -9.16
CA GLU A 239 -46.80 -11.81 -8.45
C GLU A 239 -47.82 -12.46 -9.39
N THR A 240 -48.25 -11.76 -10.44
CA THR A 240 -49.23 -12.25 -11.42
C THR A 240 -48.66 -13.37 -12.30
N TRP A 241 -47.41 -13.26 -12.74
CA TRP A 241 -46.77 -14.31 -13.55
C TRP A 241 -46.37 -15.51 -12.69
N LEU A 242 -45.82 -15.26 -11.49
CA LEU A 242 -45.37 -16.31 -10.58
C LEU A 242 -46.49 -17.18 -10.04
N ALA A 243 -47.65 -16.60 -9.74
CA ALA A 243 -48.85 -17.37 -9.39
C ALA A 243 -49.22 -18.40 -10.48
N ALA A 244 -48.90 -18.12 -11.75
CA ALA A 244 -49.25 -18.96 -12.90
C ALA A 244 -48.19 -20.02 -13.30
N HIS A 245 -46.92 -19.91 -12.89
CA HIS A 245 -45.79 -20.66 -13.49
C HIS A 245 -44.89 -21.40 -12.47
N HIS A 246 -45.47 -21.90 -11.38
CA HIS A 246 -44.72 -22.17 -10.16
C HIS A 246 -44.01 -23.54 -10.00
N ARG A 247 -44.01 -24.48 -10.96
CA ARG A 247 -43.88 -25.92 -10.58
C ARG A 247 -42.57 -26.70 -10.89
N GLU A 248 -41.60 -26.16 -11.62
CA GLU A 248 -40.68 -26.94 -12.48
C GLU A 248 -39.11 -26.86 -12.29
N LEU A 249 -38.53 -26.61 -11.11
CA LEU A 249 -37.51 -25.55 -10.92
C LEU A 249 -35.94 -25.55 -11.24
N GLY A 250 -35.17 -26.58 -11.69
CA GLY A 250 -33.85 -26.42 -12.44
C GLY A 250 -32.46 -26.16 -11.73
N GLU A 251 -31.28 -26.33 -12.41
CA GLU A 251 -29.95 -26.60 -11.75
C GLU A 251 -28.50 -26.41 -12.50
N LEU A 252 -27.25 -26.08 -11.90
CA LEU A 252 -25.86 -25.85 -12.61
C LEU A 252 -24.32 -25.61 -12.03
N ALA A 253 -23.08 -25.59 -11.36
CA ALA A 253 -21.79 -24.69 -11.47
C ALA A 253 -20.23 -25.17 -11.14
N SER A 254 -19.12 -24.31 -10.96
CA SER A 254 -17.58 -24.65 -10.92
C SER A 254 -16.42 -23.89 -10.02
N ARG A 255 -15.02 -24.04 -10.19
CA ARG A 255 -13.83 -24.03 -9.15
C ARG A 255 -12.26 -23.60 -9.54
N VAL A 256 -11.20 -23.19 -8.69
CA VAL A 256 -9.74 -22.62 -9.02
C VAL A 256 -8.40 -22.65 -8.01
N SER A 257 -7.09 -22.17 -8.29
CA SER A 257 -5.76 -22.11 -7.40
C SER A 257 -4.35 -21.30 -7.79
N LEU A 258 -3.15 -21.21 -7.02
CA LEU A 258 -1.83 -20.34 -7.24
C LEU A 258 -0.31 -20.64 -6.57
N ARG A 259 0.85 -19.82 -6.65
CA ARG A 259 2.41 -20.12 -6.43
C ARG A 259 3.54 -19.09 -5.77
N HIS A 260 4.96 -19.25 -5.79
CA HIS A 260 6.16 -18.42 -5.13
C HIS A 260 7.76 -18.70 -5.47
N ASP A 261 8.87 -17.91 -5.06
CA ASP A 261 10.45 -18.02 -5.25
C ASP A 261 11.54 -17.12 -4.37
N TRP A 262 12.95 -17.18 -4.44
CA TRP A 262 14.09 -16.66 -3.46
C TRP A 262 15.65 -16.19 -3.81
N ALA A 263 16.58 -15.80 -2.82
CA ALA A 263 18.12 -15.62 -2.64
C ALA A 263 18.92 -14.25 -2.53
N LEU A 264 18.31 -13.11 -2.84
CA LEU A 264 18.99 -11.80 -2.93
C LEU A 264 19.08 -11.05 -1.58
N THR A 265 18.18 -11.39 -0.66
CA THR A 265 17.91 -10.75 0.65
C THR A 265 19.14 -10.49 1.52
N LEU A 266 20.15 -11.37 1.49
CA LEU A 266 21.32 -11.26 2.35
C LEU A 266 22.23 -10.07 2.00
N ARG A 267 22.30 -9.67 0.72
CA ARG A 267 23.16 -8.56 0.29
C ARG A 267 22.63 -7.19 0.73
N THR A 268 21.31 -7.01 0.79
CA THR A 268 20.70 -5.85 1.47
C THR A 268 21.04 -5.85 2.96
N ALA A 269 20.95 -7.01 3.64
CA ALA A 269 21.27 -7.09 5.07
C ALA A 269 22.74 -6.75 5.39
N GLU A 270 23.70 -7.16 4.53
CA GLU A 270 25.12 -6.80 4.68
C GLU A 270 25.37 -5.29 4.53
N ALA A 271 24.69 -4.61 3.61
CA ALA A 271 24.83 -3.17 3.40
C ALA A 271 24.23 -2.31 4.52
N MET A 272 23.13 -2.76 5.15
CA MET A 272 22.47 -2.05 6.26
C MET A 272 23.17 -2.27 7.61
N ALA A 273 23.99 -3.31 7.74
CA ALA A 273 24.59 -3.74 9.00
C ALA A 273 25.48 -2.70 9.73
N PRO A 274 26.19 -1.77 9.06
CA PRO A 274 26.95 -0.71 9.73
C PRO A 274 26.06 0.36 10.40
N LEU A 275 24.87 0.64 9.86
CA LEU A 275 23.91 1.58 10.44
C LEU A 275 23.07 0.94 11.54
N LEU A 276 22.85 -0.38 11.45
CA LEU A 276 22.04 -1.17 12.37
C LEU A 276 22.84 -2.28 13.09
N PRO A 277 23.96 -1.97 13.78
CA PRO A 277 24.75 -2.97 14.49
C PRO A 277 23.91 -3.68 15.57
N LEU A 278 23.73 -5.00 15.39
CA LEU A 278 22.71 -5.82 16.05
C LEU A 278 22.71 -5.76 17.59
N ARG A 279 23.87 -5.49 18.21
CA ARG A 279 23.97 -5.33 19.68
C ARG A 279 23.41 -4.01 20.18
N ALA A 280 23.54 -2.94 19.40
CA ALA A 280 23.09 -1.61 19.78
C ALA A 280 21.62 -1.40 19.42
N THR A 281 21.17 -1.90 18.27
CA THR A 281 19.74 -1.85 17.87
C THR A 281 18.83 -2.68 18.77
N THR A 282 19.34 -3.75 19.38
CA THR A 282 18.58 -4.58 20.33
C THR A 282 18.84 -4.24 21.80
N ALA A 283 19.67 -3.24 22.09
CA ALA A 283 19.97 -2.81 23.46
C ALA A 283 18.67 -2.41 24.20
N GLY A 284 18.53 -2.84 25.45
CA GLY A 284 17.31 -2.63 26.26
C GLY A 284 16.07 -3.44 25.82
N THR A 285 16.07 -4.07 24.64
CA THR A 285 14.93 -4.87 24.16
C THR A 285 15.06 -6.32 24.62
N SER A 286 14.02 -6.85 25.26
CA SER A 286 14.06 -8.24 25.77
C SER A 286 13.97 -9.28 24.65
N SER A 287 14.65 -10.42 24.84
CA SER A 287 14.63 -11.54 23.89
C SER A 287 13.22 -12.06 23.58
N ARG A 288 12.28 -11.95 24.53
CA ARG A 288 10.86 -12.25 24.32
C ARG A 288 10.19 -11.29 23.33
N ARG A 289 10.49 -9.99 23.37
CA ARG A 289 9.96 -9.00 22.40
C ARG A 289 10.55 -9.23 21.01
N LEU A 290 11.86 -9.47 20.91
CA LEU A 290 12.52 -9.79 19.62
C LEU A 290 11.94 -11.05 18.97
N LEU A 291 11.77 -12.14 19.74
CA LEU A 291 11.14 -13.36 19.25
C LEU A 291 9.67 -13.16 18.87
N GLY A 292 8.95 -12.28 19.59
CA GLY A 292 7.60 -11.85 19.25
C GLY A 292 7.53 -11.13 17.91
N ALA A 293 8.42 -10.16 17.67
CA ALA A 293 8.51 -9.42 16.41
C ALA A 293 8.81 -10.35 15.22
N VAL A 294 9.81 -11.23 15.32
CA VAL A 294 10.14 -12.21 14.27
C VAL A 294 8.94 -13.13 13.96
N ARG A 295 8.22 -13.59 14.99
CA ARG A 295 6.98 -14.38 14.84
C ARG A 295 5.79 -13.57 14.31
N ARG A 296 5.81 -12.24 14.38
CA ARG A 296 4.80 -11.35 13.82
C ARG A 296 5.07 -11.13 12.32
N ILE A 297 6.28 -10.71 11.99
CA ILE A 297 6.79 -10.52 10.62
C ILE A 297 6.55 -11.77 9.77
N GLY A 298 6.92 -12.96 10.28
CA GLY A 298 6.72 -14.24 9.57
C GLY A 298 5.27 -14.74 9.46
N ARG A 299 4.28 -14.00 9.99
CA ARG A 299 2.84 -14.25 9.78
C ARG A 299 2.20 -13.20 8.88
N GLU A 300 2.61 -11.94 9.00
CA GLU A 300 1.99 -10.80 8.32
C GLU A 300 2.58 -10.54 6.92
N HIS A 301 3.85 -10.89 6.65
CA HIS A 301 4.46 -10.73 5.32
C HIS A 301 4.38 -12.02 4.47
N HIS A 302 3.24 -12.25 3.85
CA HIS A 302 2.94 -13.47 3.05
C HIS A 302 3.86 -13.71 1.83
N GLY A 303 4.67 -12.72 1.43
CA GLY A 303 5.61 -12.83 0.31
C GLY A 303 6.81 -13.76 0.55
N ILE A 304 7.07 -14.20 1.78
CA ILE A 304 8.25 -15.01 2.15
C ILE A 304 7.80 -16.42 2.60
N ARG A 305 7.72 -17.38 1.67
CA ARG A 305 7.50 -18.79 2.04
C ARG A 305 8.84 -19.50 2.16
N PHE A 306 9.27 -19.75 3.40
CA PHE A 306 10.42 -20.61 3.68
C PHE A 306 10.15 -22.05 3.20
N ALA A 307 10.65 -22.41 2.03
CA ALA A 307 10.77 -23.77 1.56
C ALA A 307 11.96 -24.48 2.26
N ALA A 308 11.93 -25.82 2.29
CA ALA A 308 12.95 -26.61 3.00
C ALA A 308 14.39 -26.42 2.44
N GLY A 309 14.54 -25.96 1.20
CA GLY A 309 15.84 -25.62 0.61
C GLY A 309 16.44 -24.31 1.10
N ASP A 310 15.63 -23.40 1.64
CA ASP A 310 16.02 -22.01 1.88
C ASP A 310 16.96 -21.89 3.09
N GLY A 311 16.75 -22.74 4.10
CA GLY A 311 17.69 -22.90 5.22
C GLY A 311 19.08 -23.37 4.75
N MET A 312 19.15 -24.20 3.70
CA MET A 312 20.43 -24.59 3.08
C MET A 312 21.03 -23.48 2.22
N ALA A 313 20.22 -22.68 1.52
CA ALA A 313 20.71 -21.51 0.80
C ALA A 313 21.31 -20.45 1.75
N LEU A 314 20.58 -20.16 2.84
CA LEU A 314 21.02 -19.30 3.94
C LEU A 314 22.33 -19.82 4.58
N LEU A 315 22.41 -21.11 4.91
CA LEU A 315 23.61 -21.71 5.52
C LEU A 315 24.84 -21.72 4.59
N ARG A 316 24.66 -21.79 3.26
CA ARG A 316 25.78 -21.64 2.29
C ARG A 316 26.25 -20.19 2.21
N ALA A 317 25.33 -19.25 2.02
CA ALA A 317 25.67 -17.83 1.95
C ALA A 317 26.35 -17.32 3.24
N LEU A 318 25.92 -17.81 4.41
CA LEU A 318 26.57 -17.56 5.71
C LEU A 318 27.97 -18.18 5.87
N ARG A 319 28.38 -19.06 4.96
CA ARG A 319 29.66 -19.81 4.98
C ARG A 319 30.62 -19.37 3.88
N ASP A 320 30.09 -18.99 2.72
CA ASP A 320 30.86 -18.61 1.53
C ASP A 320 31.07 -17.09 1.43
N GLY A 321 30.26 -16.29 2.14
CA GLY A 321 30.40 -14.83 2.24
C GLY A 321 31.50 -14.36 3.20
N GLY A 322 32.09 -13.18 2.93
CA GLY A 322 33.20 -12.57 3.67
C GLY A 322 32.88 -12.04 5.09
N ILE A 323 31.91 -12.66 5.76
CA ILE A 323 31.21 -12.19 6.96
C ILE A 323 32.14 -11.97 8.16
N GLY A 324 33.38 -12.49 8.15
CA GLY A 324 34.39 -12.23 9.18
C GLY A 324 34.68 -10.73 9.43
N ALA A 325 34.56 -9.87 8.41
CA ALA A 325 34.67 -8.42 8.56
C ALA A 325 33.33 -7.77 8.96
N ALA A 326 32.26 -8.04 8.21
CA ALA A 326 30.93 -7.49 8.45
C ALA A 326 30.41 -7.80 9.88
N ARG A 327 30.66 -9.01 10.38
CA ARG A 327 30.29 -9.45 11.75
C ARG A 327 31.06 -8.71 12.85
N ARG A 328 32.19 -8.08 12.56
CA ARG A 328 32.88 -7.19 13.52
C ARG A 328 32.22 -5.81 13.55
N ALA A 329 32.02 -5.18 12.38
CA ALA A 329 31.30 -3.90 12.28
C ALA A 329 29.88 -3.99 12.89
N ALA A 330 29.10 -5.00 12.47
CA ALA A 330 27.74 -5.25 12.94
C ALA A 330 27.60 -5.64 14.43
N THR A 331 28.70 -5.75 15.18
CA THR A 331 28.66 -6.10 16.62
C THR A 331 29.49 -5.19 17.53
N ALA A 332 30.14 -4.15 17.00
CA ALA A 332 30.90 -3.17 17.78
C ALA A 332 30.95 -1.80 17.07
N GLY A 333 30.06 -0.89 17.49
CA GLY A 333 29.97 0.50 17.05
C GLY A 333 28.75 1.17 17.70
N PRO A 334 28.73 2.51 17.86
CA PRO A 334 27.52 3.24 18.25
C PRO A 334 26.50 3.25 17.10
N LEU A 335 25.22 3.46 17.41
CA LEU A 335 24.20 3.72 16.38
C LEU A 335 24.47 5.08 15.73
N TRP A 336 24.25 5.20 14.43
CA TRP A 336 24.41 6.45 13.66
C TRP A 336 25.83 7.05 13.76
N GLU A 337 26.87 6.20 13.70
CA GLU A 337 28.26 6.67 13.65
C GLU A 337 28.50 7.49 12.37
N PRO A 338 29.09 8.70 12.43
CA PRO A 338 29.30 9.54 11.24
C PRO A 338 30.12 8.85 10.13
N ALA A 339 31.08 8.00 10.50
CA ALA A 339 31.87 7.22 9.55
C ALA A 339 31.04 6.12 8.84
N ALA A 340 30.04 5.55 9.51
CA ALA A 340 29.14 4.57 8.92
C ALA A 340 28.10 5.24 8.00
N LEU A 341 27.64 6.45 8.35
CA LEU A 341 26.76 7.27 7.51
C LEU A 341 27.47 7.74 6.24
N ALA A 342 28.70 8.26 6.35
CA ALA A 342 29.51 8.68 5.21
C ALA A 342 29.92 7.53 4.27
N ALA A 343 29.87 6.28 4.74
CA ALA A 343 30.18 5.08 3.97
C ALA A 343 28.95 4.26 3.53
N PHE A 344 27.73 4.79 3.73
CA PHE A 344 26.49 4.06 3.44
C PHE A 344 26.26 3.86 1.93
N ALA A 345 25.78 2.67 1.56
CA ALA A 345 25.43 2.30 0.18
C ALA A 345 24.04 1.65 0.10
N MET A 346 23.16 2.28 -0.66
CA MET A 346 21.72 2.00 -0.74
C MET A 346 21.42 0.74 -1.58
N THR A 347 21.42 -0.44 -0.95
CA THR A 347 21.55 -1.73 -1.66
C THR A 347 20.25 -2.56 -1.71
N PHE A 348 19.65 -2.68 -2.90
CA PHE A 348 18.43 -3.44 -3.19
C PHE A 348 18.63 -4.35 -4.42
N PRO A 349 19.15 -5.57 -4.23
CA PRO A 349 19.59 -6.40 -5.34
C PRO A 349 18.45 -7.20 -5.97
N ALA A 350 18.28 -7.06 -7.27
CA ALA A 350 17.25 -7.75 -8.05
C ALA A 350 17.85 -8.56 -9.20
N ARG A 351 17.25 -9.72 -9.53
CA ARG A 351 17.63 -10.54 -10.69
C ARG A 351 16.38 -10.95 -11.46
N VAL A 352 16.37 -10.67 -12.76
CA VAL A 352 15.30 -11.08 -13.68
C VAL A 352 15.78 -12.26 -14.52
N ARG A 353 14.87 -13.22 -14.77
CA ARG A 353 15.02 -14.33 -15.71
C ARG A 353 13.83 -14.33 -16.65
N VAL A 354 14.09 -14.35 -17.96
CA VAL A 354 13.04 -14.56 -18.98
C VAL A 354 13.40 -15.79 -19.80
N THR A 355 12.51 -16.79 -19.82
CA THR A 355 12.60 -17.98 -20.68
C THR A 355 11.83 -17.72 -21.97
N LEU A 356 12.53 -17.62 -23.10
CA LEU A 356 11.90 -17.43 -24.40
C LEU A 356 11.37 -18.77 -24.96
N ARG A 357 10.44 -18.71 -25.92
CA ARG A 357 9.87 -19.90 -26.58
C ARG A 357 10.89 -20.74 -27.36
N ASP A 358 12.06 -20.17 -27.66
CA ASP A 358 13.20 -20.85 -28.29
C ASP A 358 14.22 -21.43 -27.27
N GLY A 359 13.92 -21.35 -25.97
CA GLY A 359 14.75 -21.86 -24.89
C GLY A 359 15.90 -20.94 -24.48
N ARG A 360 16.10 -19.78 -25.11
CA ARG A 360 17.10 -18.80 -24.65
C ARG A 360 16.67 -18.17 -23.33
N GLU A 361 17.66 -17.98 -22.44
CA GLU A 361 17.50 -17.29 -21.17
C GLU A 361 18.18 -15.92 -21.22
N LEU A 362 17.47 -14.87 -20.79
CA LEU A 362 18.03 -13.54 -20.58
C LEU A 362 18.09 -13.25 -19.08
N VAL A 363 19.25 -12.78 -18.60
CA VAL A 363 19.52 -12.50 -17.18
C VAL A 363 20.22 -11.15 -17.01
N ALA A 364 19.77 -10.37 -16.04
CA ALA A 364 20.44 -9.16 -15.56
C ALA A 364 20.39 -9.10 -14.02
N GLN A 365 21.33 -8.38 -13.41
CA GLN A 365 21.33 -8.06 -11.98
C GLN A 365 21.78 -6.61 -11.77
N CYS A 366 21.15 -5.92 -10.83
CA CYS A 366 21.59 -4.63 -10.30
C CYS A 366 21.54 -4.71 -8.76
N ASP A 367 22.46 -4.04 -8.07
CA ASP A 367 22.62 -4.15 -6.61
C ASP A 367 22.42 -2.80 -5.86
N VAL A 368 22.82 -1.66 -6.45
CA VAL A 368 22.58 -0.29 -5.96
C VAL A 368 21.94 0.52 -7.09
N PRO A 369 20.83 1.27 -6.87
CA PRO A 369 20.14 2.00 -7.92
C PRO A 369 20.91 3.26 -8.35
N VAL A 370 20.64 3.75 -9.55
CA VAL A 370 21.13 5.04 -10.05
C VAL A 370 20.52 6.15 -9.19
N GLY A 371 21.35 7.09 -8.71
CA GLY A 371 20.92 8.13 -7.76
C GLY A 371 20.79 7.65 -6.31
N GLY A 372 21.04 6.38 -6.01
CA GLY A 372 21.08 5.89 -4.62
C GLY A 372 22.33 6.38 -3.88
N ALA A 373 22.21 6.57 -2.56
CA ALA A 373 23.33 6.92 -1.69
C ALA A 373 24.48 5.89 -1.82
N GLY A 374 25.73 6.37 -1.87
CA GLY A 374 26.92 5.56 -2.14
C GLY A 374 27.13 5.16 -3.62
N GLY A 375 26.25 5.58 -4.53
CA GLY A 375 26.30 5.24 -5.96
C GLY A 375 27.43 5.90 -6.76
N ILE A 376 28.57 5.22 -6.90
CA ILE A 376 29.79 5.73 -7.58
C ILE A 376 29.57 6.18 -9.04
N LYS A 377 28.57 5.64 -9.75
CA LYS A 377 28.32 5.96 -11.17
C LYS A 377 27.58 7.28 -11.40
N THR A 378 26.64 7.62 -10.53
CA THR A 378 25.78 8.81 -10.67
C THR A 378 25.17 9.08 -9.29
N SER A 379 25.59 10.17 -8.67
CA SER A 379 25.21 10.58 -7.32
C SER A 379 23.81 11.24 -7.30
N PRO A 380 23.18 11.37 -6.11
CA PRO A 380 21.82 11.91 -5.99
C PRO A 380 21.65 13.31 -6.59
N ASP A 381 22.66 14.18 -6.47
CA ASP A 381 22.67 15.55 -7.00
C ASP A 381 22.67 15.61 -8.53
N ILE A 382 23.38 14.68 -9.19
CA ILE A 382 23.36 14.58 -10.65
C ILE A 382 21.99 14.11 -11.12
N VAL A 383 21.39 13.15 -10.41
CA VAL A 383 20.04 12.63 -10.73
C VAL A 383 18.95 13.67 -10.45
N SER A 384 19.04 14.44 -9.36
CA SER A 384 18.07 15.50 -9.06
C SER A 384 18.13 16.64 -10.08
N ARG A 385 19.32 17.09 -10.50
CA ARG A 385 19.48 18.07 -11.59
C ARG A 385 18.95 17.55 -12.93
N GLN A 386 19.22 16.28 -13.27
CA GLN A 386 18.65 15.65 -14.48
C GLN A 386 17.12 15.55 -14.41
N LYS A 387 16.57 15.20 -13.24
CA LYS A 387 15.12 15.13 -12.97
C LYS A 387 14.46 16.52 -13.07
N LEU A 388 15.08 17.57 -12.52
CA LEU A 388 14.61 18.95 -12.66
C LEU A 388 14.63 19.40 -14.13
N SER A 389 15.74 19.19 -14.85
CA SER A 389 15.87 19.58 -16.26
C SER A 389 14.90 18.82 -17.19
N ALA A 390 14.54 17.57 -16.84
CA ALA A 390 13.59 16.76 -17.61
C ALA A 390 12.11 17.04 -17.26
N CYS A 391 11.79 17.20 -15.98
CA CYS A 391 10.41 17.30 -15.49
C CYS A 391 9.94 18.73 -15.24
N GLY A 392 10.85 19.69 -15.10
CA GLY A 392 10.55 21.11 -14.83
C GLY A 392 10.01 21.88 -16.03
N PRO A 393 10.60 21.80 -17.24
CA PRO A 393 10.14 22.62 -18.36
C PRO A 393 8.69 22.39 -18.82
N PRO A 394 8.09 21.18 -18.68
CA PRO A 394 6.65 20.97 -18.85
C PRO A 394 5.75 21.65 -17.81
N VAL A 395 6.28 22.07 -16.66
CA VAL A 395 5.54 22.67 -15.54
C VAL A 395 5.74 24.19 -15.47
N TRP A 396 6.99 24.64 -15.51
CA TRP A 396 7.37 26.05 -15.32
C TRP A 396 7.80 26.76 -16.62
N GLY A 397 8.08 26.02 -17.70
CA GLY A 397 8.82 26.53 -18.85
C GLY A 397 10.34 26.40 -18.66
N ARG A 398 11.12 26.64 -19.72
CA ARG A 398 12.59 26.43 -19.69
C ARG A 398 13.29 27.45 -18.79
N GLU A 399 13.22 28.71 -19.17
CA GLU A 399 13.85 29.84 -18.47
C GLU A 399 13.48 29.86 -16.97
N PRO A 400 12.20 29.74 -16.54
CA PRO A 400 11.87 29.59 -15.12
C PRO A 400 12.35 28.28 -14.44
N THR A 401 12.61 27.20 -15.18
CA THR A 401 13.25 26.00 -14.60
C THR A 401 14.74 26.24 -14.37
N ASP A 402 15.38 26.95 -15.30
CA ASP A 402 16.78 27.33 -15.19
C ASP A 402 16.97 28.37 -14.04
N ASP A 403 16.04 29.33 -13.88
CA ASP A 403 15.96 30.24 -12.73
C ASP A 403 15.84 29.48 -11.39
N ILE A 404 14.97 28.46 -11.31
CA ILE A 404 14.84 27.59 -10.12
C ILE A 404 16.17 26.88 -9.82
N ALA A 405 16.88 26.41 -10.85
CA ALA A 405 18.17 25.73 -10.68
C ALA A 405 19.28 26.68 -10.20
N GLU A 406 19.36 27.90 -10.75
CA GLU A 406 20.30 28.93 -10.28
C GLU A 406 19.99 29.39 -8.85
N ALA A 407 18.70 29.53 -8.49
CA ALA A 407 18.28 29.89 -7.14
C ALA A 407 18.59 28.80 -6.10
N ILE A 408 18.52 27.52 -6.48
CA ILE A 408 18.98 26.40 -5.64
C ILE A 408 20.51 26.43 -5.49
N ASP A 409 21.25 26.71 -6.56
CA ASP A 409 22.72 26.75 -6.54
C ASP A 409 23.30 27.98 -5.84
N ALA A 410 22.48 29.01 -5.61
CA ALA A 410 22.84 30.26 -4.94
C ALA A 410 22.39 30.33 -3.46
N ASP A 411 21.76 29.27 -2.91
CA ASP A 411 21.08 29.28 -1.60
C ASP A 411 20.11 30.48 -1.47
N ALA A 412 19.19 30.65 -2.42
CA ALA A 412 18.30 31.82 -2.46
C ALA A 412 17.18 31.79 -1.40
N ASP A 413 17.14 32.82 -0.53
CA ASP A 413 16.13 33.00 0.53
C ASP A 413 14.68 32.90 0.03
N ASP A 414 14.39 33.34 -1.20
CA ASP A 414 13.04 33.44 -1.76
C ASP A 414 12.73 32.44 -2.89
N LEU A 415 13.44 31.29 -2.93
CA LEU A 415 13.19 30.16 -3.84
C LEU A 415 11.70 29.78 -3.97
N TRP A 416 10.93 29.88 -2.90
CA TRP A 416 9.49 29.63 -2.86
C TRP A 416 8.67 30.46 -3.86
N ARG A 417 9.15 31.65 -4.26
CA ARG A 417 8.50 32.48 -5.29
C ARG A 417 8.55 31.82 -6.66
N LEU A 418 9.66 31.17 -6.98
CA LEU A 418 9.92 30.54 -8.28
C LEU A 418 9.16 29.22 -8.45
N LEU A 419 8.72 28.58 -7.35
CA LEU A 419 7.93 27.35 -7.38
C LEU A 419 6.47 27.56 -7.85
N GLY A 420 5.99 28.80 -7.90
CA GLY A 420 4.76 29.20 -8.58
C GLY A 420 4.89 29.17 -10.10
N THR A 421 3.90 29.69 -10.83
CA THR A 421 4.04 29.99 -12.26
C THR A 421 3.84 31.48 -12.47
N SER A 422 4.79 32.12 -13.15
CA SER A 422 4.67 33.50 -13.62
C SER A 422 3.49 33.68 -14.58
N GLU A 423 2.88 34.88 -14.54
CA GLU A 423 1.65 35.30 -15.25
C GLU A 423 0.33 34.64 -14.79
#